data_AF-A0A966TKK8-F1
#
_entry.id   AF-A0A966TKK8-F1
#
_cell.length_a   1.000
_cell.length_b   1.000
_cell.length_c   1.000
_cell.angle_alpha   90.00
_cell.angle_beta   90.00
_cell.angle_gamma   90.00
#
_symmetry.space_group_name_H-M   'P 1'
#
loop_
_entity.id
_entity.type
_entity.pdbx_description
1 polymer ?
#
loop_
_entity_poly.entity_id
_entity_poly.type
_entity_poly.pdbx_seq_one_letter_code
_entity_poly.pdbx_strand_id
1 'polypeptide(L)'
;MKYISTRGQSKPLSFSEILLGGLAPDGGLYLPESYPQFSAQDLNNMRSMSYAELAFHIISKFVDDIPKDDLKTIINKTYTKEVYAFSRSQQKPEDITPILKVKDNLYILSLSNGPTLAFKDIAMQLLGNLFEYVLAKENAEINILGATSGDTGSAAEYAMRGKKGINVFMLSPYQKMSRF
;
A
#
# COMPACT_ATOMS: atom_id res chain seq x y z
N MET A 1 0.81 6.32 -18.09
CA MET A 1 1.83 7.00 -17.28
C MET A 1 3.03 6.09 -17.27
N LYS A 2 4.21 6.65 -17.50
CA LYS A 2 5.46 5.91 -17.33
C LYS A 2 6.20 6.34 -16.08
N TYR A 3 7.02 5.42 -15.60
CA TYR A 3 7.89 5.59 -14.44
C TYR A 3 9.34 5.53 -14.90
N ILE A 4 10.13 6.50 -14.42
CA ILE A 4 11.53 6.71 -14.79
C ILE A 4 12.43 6.49 -13.58
N SER A 5 13.64 6.01 -13.80
CA SER A 5 14.64 5.92 -12.74
C SER A 5 15.15 7.30 -12.34
N THR A 6 15.34 7.53 -11.05
CA THR A 6 16.02 8.71 -10.49
C THR A 6 17.45 8.90 -11.01
N ARG A 7 18.07 7.87 -11.61
CA ARG A 7 19.40 7.94 -12.23
C ARG A 7 19.37 8.10 -13.74
N GLY A 8 18.18 8.04 -14.36
CA GLY A 8 17.96 8.33 -15.78
C GLY A 8 18.57 7.33 -16.77
N GLN A 9 19.10 6.20 -16.31
CA GLN A 9 19.79 5.21 -17.16
C GLN A 9 18.98 3.92 -17.33
N SER A 10 17.70 3.94 -16.98
CA SER A 10 16.75 2.85 -17.22
C SER A 10 15.63 3.29 -18.16
N LYS A 11 15.10 2.34 -18.93
CA LYS A 11 13.95 2.55 -19.80
C LYS A 11 12.72 2.93 -18.94
N PRO A 12 11.85 3.84 -19.41
CA PRO A 12 10.57 4.09 -18.75
C PRO A 12 9.66 2.85 -18.77
N LEU A 13 9.06 2.51 -17.62
CA LEU A 13 8.23 1.33 -17.42
C LEU A 13 6.80 1.71 -16.97
N SER A 14 5.82 0.82 -17.13
CA SER A 14 4.48 0.96 -16.55
C SER A 14 4.48 0.69 -15.05
N PHE A 15 3.35 0.98 -14.38
CA PHE A 15 3.21 0.68 -12.96
C PHE A 15 3.38 -0.82 -12.67
N SER A 16 2.70 -1.70 -13.42
CA SER A 16 2.79 -3.15 -13.19
C SER A 16 4.21 -3.69 -13.43
N GLU A 17 4.93 -3.15 -14.42
CA GLU A 17 6.33 -3.52 -14.70
C GLU A 17 7.28 -3.15 -13.54
N ILE A 18 7.02 -2.03 -12.85
CA ILE A 18 7.82 -1.62 -11.67
C ILE A 18 7.28 -2.16 -10.35
N LEU A 19 6.08 -2.73 -10.33
CA LEU A 19 5.45 -3.19 -9.09
C LEU A 19 6.22 -4.37 -8.48
N LEU A 20 6.59 -5.32 -9.33
CA LEU A 20 7.40 -6.50 -8.94
C LEU A 20 8.90 -6.17 -8.91
N GLY A 21 9.31 -5.11 -9.61
CA GLY A 21 10.67 -4.62 -9.63
C GLY A 21 11.00 -3.77 -8.40
N GLY A 22 12.04 -4.12 -7.66
CA GLY A 22 12.53 -3.28 -6.56
C GLY A 22 13.22 -2.01 -7.07
N LEU A 23 14.55 -2.03 -7.10
CA LEU A 23 15.34 -0.95 -7.67
C LEU A 23 15.30 -1.00 -9.20
N ALA A 24 15.46 0.16 -9.84
CA ALA A 24 15.75 0.20 -11.26
C ALA A 24 17.10 -0.48 -11.56
N PRO A 25 17.33 -1.03 -12.78
CA PRO A 25 18.58 -1.70 -13.15
C PRO A 25 19.85 -0.85 -12.97
N ASP A 26 19.72 0.47 -13.02
CA ASP A 26 20.81 1.43 -12.78
C ASP A 26 21.03 1.74 -11.29
N GLY A 27 20.30 1.07 -10.38
CA GLY A 27 20.33 1.25 -8.94
C GLY A 27 19.53 2.46 -8.43
N GLY A 28 18.75 3.12 -9.30
CA GLY A 28 17.85 4.20 -8.92
C GLY A 28 16.50 3.71 -8.39
N LEU A 29 15.66 4.68 -8.00
CA LEU A 29 14.26 4.44 -7.64
C LEU A 29 13.36 4.87 -8.80
N TYR A 30 12.21 4.21 -8.96
CA TYR A 30 11.22 4.64 -9.93
C TYR A 30 10.36 5.79 -9.38
N LEU A 31 10.19 6.83 -10.19
CA LEU A 31 9.25 7.94 -9.97
C LEU A 31 8.38 8.11 -11.22
N PRO A 32 7.12 8.57 -11.08
CA PRO A 32 6.31 8.87 -12.24
C PRO A 32 6.95 10.01 -13.05
N GLU A 33 6.87 9.94 -14.38
CA GLU A 33 7.43 10.98 -15.27
C GLU A 33 6.81 12.36 -15.05
N SER A 34 5.62 12.42 -14.46
CA SER A 34 4.95 13.64 -14.01
C SER A 34 4.00 13.34 -12.85
N TYR A 35 3.78 14.33 -11.98
CA TYR A 35 2.80 14.21 -10.90
C TYR A 35 1.41 14.63 -11.38
N PRO A 36 0.39 13.76 -11.25
CA PRO A 36 -1.00 14.13 -11.48
C PRO A 36 -1.39 15.36 -10.65
N GLN A 37 -2.10 16.29 -11.26
CA GLN A 37 -2.61 17.48 -10.60
C GLN A 37 -4.09 17.28 -10.22
N PHE A 38 -4.48 17.82 -9.07
CA PHE A 38 -5.86 17.90 -8.62
C PHE A 38 -6.29 19.37 -8.58
N SER A 39 -7.39 19.68 -9.27
CA SER A 39 -8.00 21.01 -9.22
C SER A 39 -8.69 21.26 -7.87
N ALA A 40 -9.03 22.52 -7.57
CA ALA A 40 -9.83 22.85 -6.41
C ALA A 40 -11.19 22.11 -6.41
N GLN A 41 -11.78 21.89 -7.59
CA GLN A 41 -13.01 21.12 -7.72
C GLN A 41 -12.81 19.65 -7.39
N ASP A 42 -11.70 19.04 -7.84
CA ASP A 42 -11.36 17.65 -7.47
C ASP A 42 -11.23 17.51 -5.95
N LEU A 43 -10.49 18.42 -5.32
CA LEU A 43 -10.31 18.44 -3.86
C LEU A 43 -11.63 18.62 -3.11
N ASN A 44 -12.55 19.43 -3.63
CA ASN A 44 -13.89 19.58 -3.06
C ASN A 44 -14.70 18.29 -3.16
N ASN A 45 -14.65 17.60 -4.30
CA ASN A 45 -15.33 16.31 -4.51
C ASN A 45 -14.75 15.21 -3.62
N MET A 46 -13.44 15.24 -3.35
CA MET A 46 -12.74 14.26 -2.52
C MET A 46 -13.10 14.34 -1.03
N ARG A 47 -13.60 15.49 -0.55
CA ARG A 47 -13.86 15.73 0.88
C ARG A 47 -14.87 14.77 1.51
N SER A 48 -15.86 14.33 0.75
CA SER A 48 -16.94 13.45 1.23
C SER A 48 -16.73 11.98 0.92
N MET A 49 -15.61 11.62 0.27
CA MET A 49 -15.32 10.24 -0.09
C MET A 49 -14.96 9.40 1.14
N SER A 50 -15.37 8.14 1.14
CA SER A 50 -14.80 7.13 2.03
C SER A 50 -13.31 6.92 1.74
N TYR A 51 -12.58 6.28 2.65
CA TYR A 51 -11.15 6.02 2.46
C TYR A 51 -10.87 5.22 1.17
N ALA A 52 -11.68 4.19 0.88
CA ALA A 52 -11.52 3.37 -0.32
C ALA A 52 -11.83 4.15 -1.61
N GLU A 53 -12.86 5.00 -1.62
CA GLU A 53 -13.17 5.87 -2.76
C GLU A 53 -12.06 6.89 -3.01
N LEU A 54 -11.56 7.51 -1.95
CA LEU A 54 -10.45 8.46 -2.01
C LEU A 54 -9.17 7.78 -2.52
N ALA A 55 -8.85 6.60 -1.98
CA ALA A 55 -7.71 5.80 -2.41
C ALA A 55 -7.81 5.44 -3.89
N PHE A 56 -8.98 4.99 -4.37
CA PHE A 56 -9.21 4.74 -5.79
C PHE A 56 -9.05 5.99 -6.64
N HIS A 57 -9.61 7.12 -6.22
CA HIS A 57 -9.51 8.38 -6.96
C HIS A 57 -8.06 8.86 -7.10
N ILE A 58 -7.23 8.70 -6.06
CA ILE A 58 -5.81 9.06 -6.08
C ILE A 58 -4.99 8.04 -6.87
N ILE A 59 -5.08 6.75 -6.52
CA ILE A 59 -4.22 5.69 -7.08
C ILE A 59 -4.49 5.50 -8.58
N SER A 60 -5.73 5.66 -9.04
CA SER A 60 -6.07 5.55 -10.47
C SER A 60 -5.40 6.61 -11.36
N LYS A 61 -4.82 7.68 -10.78
CA LYS A 61 -4.00 8.64 -11.52
C LYS A 61 -2.56 8.17 -11.71
N PHE A 62 -2.10 7.23 -10.88
CA PHE A 62 -0.75 6.65 -10.90
C PHE A 62 -0.71 5.28 -11.58
N VAL A 63 -1.85 4.60 -11.68
CA VAL A 63 -1.99 3.24 -12.22
C VAL A 63 -2.96 3.28 -13.38
N ASP A 64 -2.44 3.33 -14.61
CA ASP A 64 -3.26 3.39 -15.83
C ASP A 64 -3.17 2.15 -16.73
N ASP A 65 -2.44 1.13 -16.29
CA ASP A 65 -2.27 -0.17 -16.94
C ASP A 65 -3.05 -1.32 -16.26
N ILE A 66 -3.74 -1.05 -15.16
CA ILE A 66 -4.73 -1.94 -14.53
C ILE A 66 -6.15 -1.44 -14.88
N PRO A 67 -7.07 -2.31 -15.36
CA PRO A 67 -8.46 -1.93 -15.59
C PRO A 67 -9.10 -1.30 -14.34
N LYS A 68 -9.88 -0.22 -14.54
CA LYS A 68 -10.45 0.55 -13.42
C LYS A 68 -11.31 -0.29 -12.47
N ASP A 69 -12.10 -1.21 -13.01
CA ASP A 69 -12.97 -2.06 -12.19
C ASP A 69 -12.17 -3.06 -11.35
N ASP A 70 -11.07 -3.59 -11.89
CA ASP A 70 -10.14 -4.46 -11.17
C ASP A 70 -9.44 -3.67 -10.05
N LEU A 71 -8.91 -2.48 -10.36
CA LEU A 71 -8.26 -1.62 -9.37
C LEU A 71 -9.22 -1.23 -8.25
N LYS A 72 -10.47 -0.88 -8.58
CA LYS A 72 -11.51 -0.57 -7.60
C LYS A 72 -11.82 -1.78 -6.72
N THR A 73 -11.89 -2.98 -7.30
CA THR A 73 -12.10 -4.23 -6.56
C THR A 73 -10.95 -4.50 -5.58
N ILE A 74 -9.70 -4.33 -6.03
CA ILE A 74 -8.50 -4.47 -5.19
C ILE A 74 -8.53 -3.50 -4.01
N ILE A 75 -8.83 -2.23 -4.25
CA ILE A 75 -8.86 -1.19 -3.23
C ILE A 75 -9.99 -1.43 -2.22
N ASN A 76 -11.18 -1.80 -2.69
CA ASN A 76 -12.33 -2.12 -1.83
C ASN A 76 -12.09 -3.38 -0.99
N LYS A 77 -11.35 -4.37 -1.51
CA LYS A 77 -10.91 -5.54 -0.73
C LYS A 77 -9.85 -5.19 0.31
N THR A 78 -9.07 -4.13 0.08
CA THR A 78 -7.93 -3.76 0.92
C THR A 78 -8.34 -2.94 2.14
N TYR A 79 -9.11 -1.88 1.92
CA TYR A 79 -9.40 -0.88 2.96
C TYR A 79 -10.80 -1.06 3.52
N THR A 80 -10.96 -2.08 4.37
CA THR A 80 -12.23 -2.39 5.03
C THR A 80 -12.14 -2.27 6.53
N LYS A 81 -13.29 -2.12 7.19
CA LYS A 81 -13.38 -2.09 8.66
C LYS A 81 -12.90 -3.39 9.31
N GLU A 82 -13.01 -4.52 8.61
CA GLU A 82 -12.57 -5.83 9.10
C GLU A 82 -11.04 -5.96 9.11
N VAL A 83 -10.36 -5.41 8.08
CA VAL A 83 -8.89 -5.37 8.02
C VAL A 83 -8.33 -4.36 9.02
N TYR A 84 -9.01 -3.22 9.20
CA TYR A 84 -8.60 -2.13 10.09
C TYR A 84 -9.43 -2.06 11.37
N ALA A 85 -9.71 -3.22 11.96
CA ALA A 85 -10.61 -3.38 13.09
C ALA A 85 -10.03 -2.94 14.45
N PHE A 86 -8.72 -2.68 14.54
CA PHE A 86 -8.03 -2.40 15.81
C PHE A 86 -8.07 -0.91 16.22
N SER A 87 -9.12 -0.19 15.84
CA SER A 87 -9.30 1.21 16.21
C SER A 87 -9.69 1.38 17.68
N ARG A 88 -9.44 2.55 18.25
CA ARG A 88 -9.85 2.87 19.64
C ARG A 88 -11.37 2.95 19.75
N SER A 89 -11.91 2.78 20.96
CA SER A 89 -13.37 2.83 21.23
C SER A 89 -14.07 4.13 20.80
N GLN A 90 -13.33 5.23 20.72
CA GLN A 90 -13.82 6.54 20.28
C GLN A 90 -13.73 6.75 18.76
N GLN A 91 -13.26 5.75 18.01
CA GLN A 91 -12.97 5.82 16.59
C GLN A 91 -13.83 4.83 15.82
N LYS A 92 -14.15 5.19 14.58
CA LYS A 92 -14.91 4.34 13.67
C LYS A 92 -13.94 3.54 12.79
N PRO A 93 -13.97 2.20 12.82
CA PRO A 93 -13.15 1.37 11.94
C PRO A 93 -13.38 1.67 10.45
N GLU A 94 -14.58 2.12 10.06
CA GLU A 94 -14.91 2.45 8.66
C GLU A 94 -14.07 3.60 8.09
N ASP A 95 -13.53 4.47 8.97
CA ASP A 95 -12.69 5.59 8.55
C ASP A 95 -11.28 5.14 8.14
N ILE A 96 -10.88 3.90 8.48
CA ILE A 96 -9.55 3.28 8.27
C ILE A 96 -8.43 4.00 9.02
N THR A 97 -8.27 5.30 8.78
CA THR A 97 -7.29 6.21 9.40
C THR A 97 -7.97 7.39 10.14
N PRO A 98 -8.77 7.14 11.18
CA PRO A 98 -9.49 8.19 11.91
C PRO A 98 -8.54 9.20 12.58
N ILE A 99 -9.00 10.45 12.65
CA ILE A 99 -8.29 11.55 13.32
C ILE A 99 -8.80 11.71 14.75
N LEU A 100 -7.89 11.79 15.73
CA LEU A 100 -8.19 12.09 17.12
C LEU A 100 -7.74 13.52 17.46
N LYS A 101 -8.67 14.37 17.92
CA LYS A 101 -8.31 15.69 18.48
C LYS A 101 -7.71 15.49 19.87
N VAL A 102 -6.49 15.97 20.09
CA VAL A 102 -5.82 15.93 21.40
C VAL A 102 -6.08 17.22 22.17
N LYS A 103 -5.90 18.36 21.50
CA LYS A 103 -6.22 19.71 22.00
C LYS A 103 -6.36 20.66 20.82
N ASP A 104 -6.55 21.94 21.07
CA ASP A 104 -6.66 22.93 20.00
C ASP A 104 -5.44 22.92 19.09
N ASN A 105 -5.71 22.84 17.79
CA ASN A 105 -4.71 22.73 16.71
C ASN A 105 -3.74 21.53 16.84
N LEU A 106 -4.09 20.49 17.60
CA LEU A 106 -3.28 19.26 17.70
C LEU A 106 -4.15 18.02 17.50
N TYR A 107 -3.80 17.25 16.47
CA TYR A 107 -4.53 16.06 16.05
C TYR A 107 -3.57 14.90 15.82
N ILE A 108 -4.05 13.68 16.04
CA ILE A 108 -3.34 12.43 15.74
C ILE A 108 -4.08 11.71 14.61
N LEU A 109 -3.39 11.45 13.50
CA LEU A 109 -3.88 10.54 12.45
C LEU A 109 -3.55 9.10 12.85
N SER A 110 -4.57 8.27 13.04
CA SER A 110 -4.39 6.91 13.54
C SER A 110 -4.14 5.95 12.39
N LEU A 111 -2.86 5.64 12.14
CA LEU A 111 -2.44 4.75 11.05
C LEU A 111 -2.18 3.30 11.52
N SER A 112 -2.31 3.04 12.81
CA SER A 112 -1.96 1.78 13.48
C SER A 112 -3.16 0.90 13.82
N ASN A 113 -4.20 0.93 12.98
CA ASN A 113 -5.45 0.17 13.21
C ASN A 113 -5.51 -1.14 12.41
N GLY A 114 -4.50 -1.39 11.58
CA GLY A 114 -4.39 -2.59 10.76
C GLY A 114 -3.93 -3.82 11.55
N PRO A 115 -3.75 -4.96 10.86
CA PRO A 115 -3.51 -6.25 11.50
C PRO A 115 -2.20 -6.35 12.29
N THR A 116 -1.26 -5.43 12.10
CA THR A 116 0.04 -5.43 12.80
C THR A 116 0.25 -4.20 13.66
N LEU A 117 -0.80 -3.39 13.82
CA LEU A 117 -0.82 -2.20 14.68
C LEU A 117 0.25 -1.16 14.29
N ALA A 118 0.66 -1.15 13.02
CA ALA A 118 1.68 -0.25 12.50
C ALA A 118 1.24 0.36 11.17
N PHE A 119 1.67 1.59 10.91
CA PHE A 119 1.30 2.32 9.68
C PHE A 119 1.68 1.61 8.37
N LYS A 120 2.63 0.66 8.44
CA LYS A 120 3.07 -0.14 7.28
C LYS A 120 1.92 -0.97 6.69
N ASP A 121 0.93 -1.31 7.50
CA ASP A 121 -0.28 -2.02 7.05
C ASP A 121 -0.99 -1.28 5.91
N ILE A 122 -1.02 0.06 5.95
CA ILE A 122 -1.68 0.89 4.94
C ILE A 122 -1.18 0.57 3.54
N ALA A 123 0.14 0.53 3.36
CA ALA A 123 0.74 0.21 2.07
C ALA A 123 0.80 -1.30 1.81
N MET A 124 1.21 -2.09 2.81
CA MET A 124 1.47 -3.52 2.62
C MET A 124 0.21 -4.29 2.25
N GLN A 125 -0.94 -4.00 2.87
CA GLN A 125 -2.20 -4.68 2.54
C GLN A 125 -2.60 -4.45 1.07
N LEU A 126 -2.43 -3.22 0.56
CA LEU A 126 -2.66 -2.92 -0.85
C LEU A 126 -1.67 -3.65 -1.75
N LEU A 127 -0.38 -3.59 -1.38
CA LEU A 127 0.71 -4.20 -2.13
C LEU A 127 0.51 -5.71 -2.30
N GLY A 128 0.08 -6.42 -1.25
CA GLY A 128 -0.19 -7.86 -1.32
C GLY A 128 -1.33 -8.21 -2.27
N ASN A 129 -2.40 -7.42 -2.32
CA ASN A 129 -3.48 -7.62 -3.29
C ASN A 129 -3.05 -7.27 -4.72
N LEU A 130 -2.23 -6.23 -4.91
CA LEU A 130 -1.69 -5.86 -6.22
C LEU A 130 -0.72 -6.92 -6.76
N PHE A 131 0.17 -7.46 -5.91
CA PHE A 131 1.08 -8.53 -6.29
C PHE A 131 0.33 -9.77 -6.75
N GLU A 132 -0.64 -10.24 -5.96
CA GLU A 132 -1.47 -11.40 -6.33
C GLU A 132 -2.19 -11.19 -7.68
N TYR A 133 -2.70 -9.98 -7.93
CA TYR A 133 -3.34 -9.64 -9.19
C TYR A 133 -2.38 -9.71 -10.39
N VAL A 134 -1.22 -9.05 -10.30
CA VAL A 134 -0.25 -9.01 -11.40
C VAL A 134 0.36 -10.38 -11.66
N LEU A 135 0.74 -11.12 -10.60
CA LEU A 135 1.30 -12.47 -10.73
C LEU A 135 0.31 -13.46 -11.34
N ALA A 136 -0.97 -13.37 -10.99
CA ALA A 136 -2.00 -14.20 -11.60
C ALA A 136 -2.14 -13.93 -13.11
N LYS A 137 -2.03 -12.67 -13.55
CA LYS A 137 -2.10 -12.29 -14.95
C LYS A 137 -0.90 -12.77 -15.75
N GLU A 138 0.27 -12.82 -15.12
CA GLU A 138 1.52 -13.29 -15.73
C GLU A 138 1.73 -14.81 -15.58
N ASN A 139 0.83 -15.51 -14.86
CA ASN A 139 1.01 -16.90 -14.45
C ASN A 139 2.39 -17.15 -13.83
N ALA A 140 2.79 -16.24 -12.93
CA ALA A 140 4.10 -16.17 -12.32
C ALA A 140 4.02 -16.35 -10.80
N GLU A 141 5.18 -16.62 -10.19
CA GLU A 141 5.34 -16.69 -8.75
C GLU A 141 6.52 -15.83 -8.30
N ILE A 142 6.47 -15.34 -7.06
CA ILE A 142 7.55 -14.56 -6.44
C ILE A 142 7.92 -15.13 -5.07
N ASN A 143 9.22 -15.18 -4.82
CA ASN A 143 9.79 -15.51 -3.50
C ASN A 143 10.36 -14.22 -2.90
N ILE A 144 9.68 -13.67 -1.91
CA ILE A 144 10.10 -12.47 -1.19
C ILE A 144 11.07 -12.90 -0.08
N LEU A 145 12.32 -12.46 -0.18
CA LEU A 145 13.31 -12.61 0.89
C LEU A 145 13.52 -11.24 1.57
N GLY A 146 13.31 -11.18 2.88
CA GLY A 146 13.45 -9.96 3.66
C GLY A 146 14.19 -10.18 4.97
N ALA A 147 14.59 -9.07 5.60
CA ALA A 147 15.06 -9.06 6.97
C ALA A 147 14.30 -7.98 7.76
N THR A 148 14.01 -8.25 9.03
CA THR A 148 13.25 -7.34 9.90
C THR A 148 13.84 -7.27 11.31
N SER A 149 13.59 -6.15 11.99
CA SER A 149 13.78 -6.01 13.44
C SER A 149 12.46 -6.10 14.23
N GLY A 150 11.33 -6.34 13.55
CA GLY A 150 9.98 -6.38 14.12
C GLY A 150 8.93 -6.00 13.08
N ASP A 151 8.35 -4.80 13.22
CA ASP A 151 7.14 -4.33 12.54
C ASP A 151 7.08 -4.55 11.02
N THR A 152 8.17 -4.31 10.29
CA THR A 152 8.15 -4.40 8.81
C THR A 152 7.89 -5.82 8.34
N GLY A 153 8.53 -6.80 8.98
CA GLY A 153 8.32 -8.21 8.69
C GLY A 153 6.90 -8.64 8.99
N SER A 154 6.36 -8.25 10.16
CA SER A 154 4.97 -8.54 10.51
C SER A 154 3.99 -7.99 9.46
N ALA A 155 4.11 -6.71 9.08
CA ALA A 155 3.22 -6.11 8.09
C ALA A 155 3.30 -6.81 6.72
N ALA A 156 4.52 -7.17 6.29
CA ALA A 156 4.73 -7.91 5.04
C ALA A 156 4.12 -9.32 5.10
N GLU A 157 4.39 -10.08 6.15
CA GLU A 157 3.83 -11.43 6.33
C GLU A 157 2.30 -11.42 6.37
N TYR A 158 1.68 -10.50 7.11
CA TYR A 158 0.22 -10.39 7.19
C TYR A 158 -0.43 -9.96 5.87
N ALA A 159 0.25 -9.14 5.07
CA ALA A 159 -0.25 -8.74 3.76
C ALA A 159 -0.17 -9.87 2.72
N MET A 160 0.92 -10.67 2.77
CA MET A 160 1.23 -11.69 1.78
C MET A 160 0.70 -13.07 2.14
N ARG A 161 0.37 -13.35 3.41
CA ARG A 161 -0.15 -14.66 3.83
C ARG A 161 -1.41 -15.04 3.03
N GLY A 162 -1.40 -16.26 2.50
CA GLY A 162 -2.52 -16.81 1.72
C GLY A 162 -2.72 -16.18 0.35
N LYS A 163 -1.84 -15.27 -0.11
CA LYS A 163 -1.87 -14.74 -1.47
C LYS A 163 -1.30 -15.77 -2.44
N LYS A 164 -1.98 -15.99 -3.56
CA LYS A 164 -1.53 -16.94 -4.60
C LYS A 164 -0.28 -16.41 -5.31
N GLY A 165 0.65 -17.32 -5.60
CA GLY A 165 1.90 -17.01 -6.29
C GLY A 165 2.93 -16.24 -5.45
N ILE A 166 2.73 -16.11 -4.12
CA ILE A 166 3.65 -15.38 -3.25
C ILE A 166 4.13 -16.26 -2.10
N ASN A 167 5.46 -16.38 -1.96
CA ASN A 167 6.10 -16.95 -0.78
C ASN A 167 6.91 -15.87 -0.06
N VAL A 168 6.94 -15.90 1.27
CA VAL A 168 7.71 -14.96 2.09
C VAL A 168 8.70 -15.71 2.98
N PHE A 169 9.97 -15.32 2.90
CA PHE A 169 11.07 -15.79 3.74
C PHE A 169 11.61 -14.58 4.50
N MET A 170 11.25 -14.46 5.78
CA MET A 170 11.60 -13.30 6.61
C MET A 170 12.65 -13.68 7.65
N LEU A 171 13.81 -13.06 7.57
CA LEU A 171 14.88 -13.21 8.54
C LEU A 171 14.66 -12.23 9.70
N SER A 172 14.72 -12.74 10.93
CA SER A 172 14.65 -11.90 12.13
C SER A 172 15.77 -12.27 13.11
N PRO A 173 16.29 -11.30 13.88
CA PRO A 173 17.36 -11.56 14.83
C PRO A 173 16.83 -12.37 16.02
N TYR A 174 17.33 -13.60 16.15
CA TYR A 174 16.92 -14.54 17.19
C TYR A 174 16.96 -13.91 18.59
N GLN A 175 15.83 -13.94 19.29
CA GLN A 175 15.63 -13.38 20.64
C GLN A 175 15.90 -11.86 20.80
N LYS A 176 15.94 -11.09 19.72
CA LYS A 176 16.16 -9.62 19.79
C LYS A 176 14.96 -8.77 19.40
N MET A 177 13.78 -9.38 19.23
CA MET A 177 12.53 -8.68 18.97
C MET A 177 11.67 -8.59 20.23
N SER A 178 10.87 -7.53 20.34
CA SER A 178 9.81 -7.44 21.35
C SER A 178 8.82 -8.60 21.18
N ARG A 179 8.17 -8.99 22.28
CA ARG A 179 7.03 -9.90 22.23
C ARG A 179 5.83 -9.17 21.61
N PHE A 180 5.13 -9.82 20.70
CA PHE A 180 3.90 -9.34 20.08
C PHE A 180 2.70 -10.05 20.70
#